data_AF-A0A7R9HH52-F1
#
_entry.id   AF-A0A7R9HH52-F1
#
_cell.length_a   1.000
_cell.length_b   1.000
_cell.length_c   1.000
_cell.angle_alpha   90.00
_cell.angle_beta   90.00
_cell.angle_gamma   90.00
#
_symmetry.space_group_name_H-M   'P 1'
#
loop_
_entity.id
_entity.type
_entity.pdbx_description
1 polymer ?
#
loop_
_entity_poly.entity_id
_entity_poly.type
_entity_poly.pdbx_seq_one_letter_code
_entity_poly.pdbx_strand_id
1 'polypeptide(L)'
;FQTIALLQDHLEYLPLQTGFIAELSLIGAVSFDLSGQIQLSLWNKNAHSLVEKNAGIALQGLIKVDTSFVRSQVEFNLATEVKLNLVSDIDFYGNLALCLQLKQPDSVV
;
A
#
# COMPACT_ATOMS: atom_id res chain seq x y z
N PHE A 1 -13.65 -0.86 -2.03
CA PHE A 1 -13.37 0.09 -0.93
C PHE A 1 -11.98 0.63 -1.17
N GLN A 2 -11.83 1.95 -1.17
CA GLN A 2 -10.56 2.60 -1.48
C GLN A 2 -10.23 3.60 -0.38
N THR A 3 -8.98 3.60 0.06
CA THR A 3 -8.51 4.55 1.08
C THR A 3 -7.01 4.81 0.93
N ILE A 4 -6.57 5.98 1.38
CA ILE A 4 -5.17 6.36 1.49
C ILE A 4 -4.95 6.83 2.91
N ALA A 5 -3.88 6.36 3.53
CA ALA A 5 -3.47 6.75 4.87
C ALA A 5 -2.03 7.27 4.85
N LEU A 6 -1.80 8.37 5.55
CA LEU A 6 -0.48 8.92 5.82
C LEU A 6 0.13 8.15 7.00
N LEU A 7 1.21 7.41 6.76
CA LEU A 7 1.91 6.62 7.78
C LEU A 7 3.05 7.40 8.43
N GLN A 8 3.71 8.24 7.64
CA GLN A 8 4.81 9.08 8.11
C GLN A 8 4.64 10.48 7.55
N ASP A 9 4.79 11.47 8.43
CA ASP A 9 4.80 12.88 8.10
C ASP A 9 5.76 13.57 9.06
N HIS A 10 7.02 13.65 8.63
CA HIS A 10 8.09 14.26 9.41
C HIS A 10 8.61 15.49 8.69
N LEU A 11 8.67 16.60 9.41
CA LEU A 11 9.30 17.83 8.98
C LEU A 11 10.18 18.36 10.11
N GLU A 12 11.46 18.54 9.82
CA GLU A 12 12.43 18.98 10.80
C GLU A 12 13.41 20.00 10.20
N TYR A 13 13.80 20.96 11.03
CA TYR A 13 14.81 21.96 10.70
C TYR A 13 16.03 21.73 11.58
N LEU A 14 17.14 21.34 10.97
CA LEU A 14 18.40 21.07 11.64
C LEU A 14 19.38 22.24 11.47
N PRO A 15 19.79 22.91 12.56
CA PRO A 15 20.87 23.88 12.52
C PRO A 15 22.21 23.14 12.38
N LEU A 16 22.91 23.36 11.27
CA LEU A 16 24.22 22.79 11.00
C LEU A 16 25.31 23.57 11.74
N GLN A 17 26.44 22.92 12.04
CA GLN A 17 27.61 23.57 12.65
C GLN A 17 28.15 24.75 11.83
N THR A 18 27.88 24.76 10.52
CA THR A 18 28.25 25.85 9.61
C THR A 18 27.34 27.09 9.73
N GLY A 19 26.28 27.03 10.55
CA GLY A 19 25.30 28.11 10.73
C GLY A 19 24.15 28.10 9.73
N PHE A 20 24.12 27.14 8.79
CA PHE A 20 22.99 26.96 7.87
C PHE A 20 21.89 26.11 8.49
N ILE A 21 20.66 26.27 8.00
CA ILE A 21 19.52 25.46 8.40
C ILE A 21 19.24 24.46 7.27
N ALA A 22 19.28 23.17 7.61
CA ALA A 22 18.82 22.10 6.73
C ALA A 22 17.36 21.76 7.04
N GLU A 23 16.54 21.68 6.02
CA GLU A 23 15.16 21.20 6.07
C GLU A 23 15.15 19.73 5.67
N LEU A 24 14.60 18.88 6.54
CA LEU A 24 14.37 17.46 6.32
C LEU A 24 12.87 17.22 6.27
N SER A 25 12.39 16.66 5.17
CA SER A 25 11.01 16.21 5.04
C SER A 25 10.97 14.74 4.65
N LEU A 26 10.09 13.97 5.31
CA LEU A 26 9.84 12.56 5.01
C LEU A 26 8.35 12.30 5.07
N ILE A 27 7.77 11.93 3.93
CA ILE A 27 6.35 11.61 3.76
C ILE A 27 6.23 10.15 3.34
N GLY A 28 5.50 9.36 4.12
CA GLY A 28 5.19 7.98 3.82
C GLY A 28 3.68 7.77 3.76
N ALA A 29 3.19 7.20 2.68
CA ALA A 29 1.77 6.94 2.47
C ALA A 29 1.52 5.49 2.06
N VAL A 30 0.37 4.96 2.46
CA VAL A 30 -0.15 3.67 2.00
C VAL A 30 -1.53 3.87 1.40
N SER A 31 -1.79 3.21 0.28
CA SER A 31 -3.10 3.09 -0.33
C SER A 31 -3.60 1.66 -0.20
N PHE A 32 -4.91 1.50 -0.06
CA PHE A 32 -5.58 0.21 -0.13
C PHE A 32 -6.73 0.29 -1.12
N ASP A 33 -6.81 -0.70 -1.98
CA ASP A 33 -7.98 -0.99 -2.82
C ASP A 33 -8.44 -2.42 -2.54
N LEU A 34 -9.72 -2.54 -2.19
CA LEU A 34 -10.37 -3.81 -1.88
C LEU A 34 -11.58 -3.99 -2.79
N SER A 35 -11.55 -5.02 -3.63
CA SER A 35 -12.67 -5.47 -4.44
C SER A 35 -13.11 -6.87 -3.98
N GLY A 36 -14.39 -7.18 -4.18
CA GLY A 36 -14.96 -8.46 -3.84
C GLY A 36 -15.99 -8.88 -4.86
N GLN A 37 -15.99 -10.15 -5.22
CA GLN A 37 -16.98 -10.79 -6.07
C GLN A 37 -17.47 -12.07 -5.40
N ILE A 38 -18.78 -12.29 -5.42
CA ILE A 38 -19.40 -13.52 -4.93
C ILE A 38 -20.28 -14.08 -6.04
N GLN A 39 -20.19 -15.37 -6.27
CA GLN A 39 -21.02 -16.14 -7.18
C GLN A 39 -21.66 -17.28 -6.39
N LEU A 40 -22.98 -17.42 -6.45
CA LEU A 40 -23.73 -18.45 -5.74
C LEU A 40 -24.65 -19.17 -6.72
N SER A 41 -24.59 -20.49 -6.74
CA SER A 41 -25.51 -21.33 -7.51
C SER A 41 -26.33 -22.21 -6.58
N LEU A 42 -27.63 -21.92 -6.48
CA LEU A 42 -28.55 -22.73 -5.67
C LEU A 42 -28.86 -24.09 -6.31
N TRP A 43 -28.86 -24.15 -7.64
CA TRP A 43 -29.10 -25.40 -8.38
C TRP A 43 -27.88 -26.33 -8.30
N ASN A 44 -26.69 -25.78 -8.53
CA ASN A 44 -25.44 -26.53 -8.46
C ASN A 44 -24.93 -26.71 -7.01
N LYS A 45 -25.62 -26.05 -6.05
CA LYS A 45 -25.33 -26.06 -4.61
C LYS A 45 -23.87 -25.73 -4.28
N ASN A 46 -23.34 -24.67 -4.89
CA ASN A 46 -21.99 -24.18 -4.60
C ASN A 46 -21.91 -22.64 -4.59
N ALA A 47 -20.84 -22.14 -3.98
CA ALA A 47 -20.50 -20.73 -3.95
C ALA A 47 -19.00 -20.53 -4.23
N HIS A 48 -18.69 -19.47 -4.94
CA HIS A 48 -17.33 -19.01 -5.19
C HIS A 48 -17.23 -17.54 -4.76
N SER A 49 -16.14 -17.17 -4.10
CA SER A 49 -15.86 -15.80 -3.71
C SER A 49 -14.40 -15.47 -4.00
N LEU A 50 -14.19 -14.28 -4.55
CA LEU A 50 -12.88 -13.70 -4.79
C LEU A 50 -12.84 -12.34 -4.10
N VAL A 51 -11.89 -12.16 -3.20
CA VAL A 51 -11.58 -10.87 -2.58
C VAL A 51 -10.17 -10.49 -2.99
N GLU A 52 -10.03 -9.39 -3.72
CA GLU A 52 -8.74 -8.86 -4.15
C GLU A 52 -8.39 -7.64 -3.29
N LYS A 53 -7.17 -7.64 -2.76
CA LYS A 53 -6.62 -6.54 -1.98
C LYS A 53 -5.33 -6.08 -2.64
N ASN A 54 -5.35 -4.87 -3.16
CA ASN A 54 -4.16 -4.18 -3.66
C ASN A 54 -3.73 -3.14 -2.61
N ALA A 55 -2.43 -3.03 -2.39
CA ALA A 55 -1.85 -2.03 -1.51
C ALA A 55 -0.67 -1.36 -2.20
N GLY A 56 -0.71 -0.02 -2.29
CA GLY A 56 0.42 0.77 -2.76
C GLY A 56 1.13 1.40 -1.58
N ILE A 57 2.45 1.38 -1.56
CA ILE A 57 3.26 2.07 -0.55
C ILE A 57 4.12 3.09 -1.28
N ALA A 58 4.15 4.32 -0.79
CA ALA A 58 4.99 5.39 -1.31
C ALA A 58 5.77 6.05 -0.16
N LEU A 59 7.05 6.34 -0.40
CA LEU A 59 7.93 7.07 0.49
C LEU A 59 8.65 8.16 -0.30
N GLN A 60 8.48 9.40 0.11
CA GLN A 60 9.14 10.57 -0.44
C GLN A 60 9.98 11.22 0.66
N GLY A 61 11.23 11.53 0.35
CA GLY A 61 12.09 12.28 1.26
C GLY A 61 12.82 13.40 0.56
N LEU A 62 12.97 14.51 1.27
CA LEU A 62 13.61 15.73 0.80
C LEU A 62 14.58 16.23 1.87
N ILE A 63 15.81 16.52 1.46
CA ILE A 63 16.81 17.22 2.25
C ILE A 63 17.15 18.49 1.50
N LYS A 64 16.97 19.65 2.12
CA LYS A 64 17.18 20.94 1.48
C LYS A 64 18.01 21.86 2.38
N VAL A 65 18.99 22.53 1.80
CA VAL A 65 19.72 23.64 2.45
C VAL A 65 19.49 24.87 1.61
N ASP A 66 18.81 25.87 2.17
CA ASP A 66 18.47 27.12 1.50
C ASP A 66 19.20 28.28 2.19
N THR A 67 20.02 29.00 1.44
CA THR A 67 20.75 30.18 1.92
C THR A 67 20.59 31.31 0.90
N SER A 68 20.99 32.54 1.27
CA SER A 68 20.88 33.70 0.38
C SER A 68 21.73 33.61 -0.89
N PHE A 69 22.70 32.70 -0.95
CA PHE A 69 23.66 32.60 -2.06
C PHE A 69 23.76 31.19 -2.68
N VAL A 70 23.29 30.14 -1.99
CA VAL A 70 23.25 28.78 -2.53
C VAL A 70 22.03 28.01 -2.04
N ARG A 71 21.44 27.24 -2.96
CA ARG A 71 20.36 26.30 -2.68
C ARG A 71 20.78 24.91 -3.14
N SER A 72 20.74 23.94 -2.23
CA SER A 72 21.05 22.54 -2.51
C SER A 72 19.88 21.67 -2.03
N GLN A 73 19.52 20.66 -2.82
CA GLN A 73 18.47 19.72 -2.45
C GLN A 73 18.79 18.30 -2.92
N VAL A 74 18.38 17.33 -2.12
CA VAL A 74 18.41 15.89 -2.45
C VAL A 74 17.00 15.36 -2.21
N GLU A 75 16.46 14.68 -3.21
CA GLU A 75 15.14 14.06 -3.15
C GLU A 75 15.27 12.56 -3.44
N PHE A 76 14.50 11.73 -2.73
CA PHE A 76 14.33 10.32 -3.04
C PHE A 76 12.85 9.94 -3.01
N ASN A 77 12.46 9.08 -3.95
CA ASN A 77 11.10 8.58 -4.09
C ASN A 77 11.17 7.06 -4.25
N LEU A 78 10.44 6.35 -3.40
CA LEU A 78 10.31 4.89 -3.42
C LEU A 78 8.83 4.54 -3.47
N ALA A 79 8.44 3.65 -4.37
CA ALA A 79 7.06 3.17 -4.46
C ALA A 79 7.06 1.67 -4.73
N THR A 80 6.13 0.93 -4.11
CA THR A 80 5.95 -0.50 -4.35
C THR A 80 4.48 -0.87 -4.27
N GLU A 81 4.07 -1.88 -5.03
CA GLU A 81 2.71 -2.38 -5.06
C GLU A 81 2.66 -3.85 -4.64
N VAL A 82 1.80 -4.15 -3.68
CA VAL A 82 1.56 -5.50 -3.15
C VAL A 82 0.13 -5.92 -3.44
N LYS A 83 -0.06 -7.15 -3.93
CA LYS A 83 -1.36 -7.72 -4.24
C LYS A 83 -1.61 -8.98 -3.41
N LEU A 84 -2.84 -9.16 -2.95
CA LEU A 84 -3.24 -10.29 -2.12
C LEU A 84 -4.67 -10.68 -2.47
N ASN A 85 -4.86 -11.92 -2.92
CA ASN A 85 -6.16 -12.45 -3.33
C ASN A 85 -6.58 -13.57 -2.39
N LEU A 86 -7.77 -13.44 -1.80
CA LEU A 86 -8.42 -14.48 -1.03
C LEU A 86 -9.52 -15.11 -1.89
N VAL A 87 -9.34 -16.39 -2.22
CA VAL A 87 -10.33 -17.20 -2.95
C VAL A 87 -11.00 -18.14 -1.97
N SER A 88 -12.32 -18.23 -2.04
CA SER A 88 -13.13 -19.14 -1.23
C SER A 88 -14.09 -19.92 -2.12
N ASP A 89 -13.98 -21.24 -2.09
CA ASP A 89 -14.88 -22.17 -2.78
C ASP A 89 -15.65 -22.99 -1.76
N ILE A 90 -16.98 -23.04 -1.92
CA ILE A 90 -17.90 -23.75 -1.04
C ILE A 90 -18.74 -24.72 -1.85
N ASP A 91 -18.78 -25.98 -1.45
CA ASP A 91 -19.72 -26.98 -1.94
C ASP A 91 -20.67 -27.38 -0.81
N PHE A 92 -21.97 -27.18 -1.03
CA PHE A 92 -23.03 -27.51 -0.08
C PHE A 92 -24.05 -28.49 -0.68
N TYR A 93 -23.64 -29.30 -1.67
CA TYR A 93 -24.51 -30.31 -2.27
C TYR A 93 -24.87 -31.43 -1.29
N GLY A 94 -23.91 -31.84 -0.46
CA GLY A 94 -24.04 -32.85 0.59
C GLY A 94 -23.45 -32.35 1.91
N ASN A 95 -22.33 -32.94 2.35
CA ASN A 95 -21.56 -32.38 3.47
C ASN A 95 -20.90 -31.08 3.04
N LEU A 96 -20.97 -30.05 3.89
CA LEU A 96 -20.36 -28.75 3.62
C LEU A 96 -18.84 -28.91 3.47
N ALA A 97 -18.32 -28.58 2.29
CA ALA A 97 -16.89 -28.49 2.01
C ALA A 97 -16.51 -27.03 1.74
N LEU A 98 -15.45 -26.56 2.38
CA LEU A 98 -14.92 -25.19 2.23
C LEU A 98 -13.43 -25.26 1.91
N CYS A 99 -13.02 -24.59 0.83
CA CYS A 99 -11.63 -24.37 0.47
C CYS A 99 -11.33 -22.87 0.52
N LEU A 100 -10.33 -22.48 1.30
CA LEU A 100 -9.82 -21.10 1.36
C LEU A 100 -8.40 -21.08 0.83
N GLN A 101 -8.12 -20.15 -0.08
CA GLN A 101 -6.79 -19.98 -0.68
C GLN A 101 -6.36 -18.52 -0.58
N LEU A 102 -5.21 -18.30 0.04
CA LEU A 102 -4.55 -17.00 0.04
C LEU A 102 -3.44 -17.02 -1.01
N LYS A 103 -3.54 -16.17 -2.03
CA LYS A 103 -2.58 -16.04 -3.12
C LYS A 103 -1.93 -14.67 -3.09
N GLN A 104 -0.63 -14.62 -3.24
CA GLN A 104 0.13 -13.39 -3.46
C GLN A 104 0.65 -13.41 -4.90
N PRO A 105 0.01 -12.67 -5.82
CA PRO A 105 0.54 -12.46 -7.17
C PRO A 105 1.88 -11.72 -7.14
N ASP A 106 2.60 -11.77 -8.26
CA ASP A 106 3.87 -11.06 -8.39
C ASP A 106 3.72 -9.58 -8.03
N SER A 107 4.59 -9.12 -7.15
CA SER A 107 4.63 -7.74 -6.67
C SER A 107 5.52 -6.95 -7.62
N VAL A 108 5.11 -5.73 -7.97
CA VAL A 108 5.98 -4.82 -8.72
C VAL A 108 6.82 -4.05 -7.70
N VAL A 109 8.14 -4.23 -7.79
CA VAL A 109 9.15 -3.53 -6.98
C VAL A 109 9.66 -2.32 -7.75
#